data_AF-A0A1F7IMP6-F1
#
_entry.id   AF-A0A1F7IMP6-F1
#
_cell.length_a   1.000
_cell.length_b   1.000
_cell.length_c   1.000
_cell.angle_alpha   90.00
_cell.angle_beta   90.00
_cell.angle_gamma   90.00
#
_symmetry.space_group_name_H-M   'P 1'
#
loop_
_entity.id
_entity.type
_entity.pdbx_description
1 polymer ?
#
loop_
_entity_poly.entity_id
_entity_poly.type
_entity_poly.pdbx_seq_one_letter_code
_entity_poly.pdbx_strand_id
1 'polypeptide(L)'
;MIGVVIFFAFITLDFINRYRSQKVYIQYEQETLQYMKKNEPGLSQIFADMQNAECTSIYNSCSGIKQKEIMNLIADDLQDFSSTVFVTSHKNGKLILMKLSGERELIDDFYPSGDGLRNLIRGKVKSLTWDDYTHILPGKEIAVPFKDGGNQVKGLILRAVVGK
;
A
#
# COMPACT_ATOMS: atom_id res chain seq x y z
N MET A 1 14.37 18.31 -40.11
CA MET A 1 15.13 17.16 -39.57
C MET A 1 15.29 17.23 -38.04
N ILE A 2 15.65 18.37 -37.45
CA ILE A 2 15.81 18.53 -35.99
C ILE A 2 14.52 18.22 -35.18
N GLY A 3 13.35 18.65 -35.66
CA GLY A 3 12.07 18.35 -34.97
C GLY A 3 11.68 16.87 -34.94
N VAL A 4 12.12 16.07 -35.92
CA VAL A 4 11.86 14.62 -35.97
C VAL A 4 12.77 13.89 -34.99
N VAL A 5 14.05 14.28 -34.91
CA VAL A 5 15.02 13.68 -33.98
C VAL A 5 14.66 13.96 -32.51
N ILE A 6 14.17 15.17 -32.22
CA ILE A 6 13.69 15.53 -30.87
C ILE A 6 12.44 14.72 -30.50
N PHE A 7 11.48 14.56 -31.43
CA PHE A 7 10.26 13.78 -31.20
C PHE A 7 10.55 12.28 -30.95
N PHE A 8 11.47 11.68 -31.72
CA PHE A 8 11.92 10.30 -31.47
C PHE A 8 12.68 10.14 -30.16
N ALA A 9 13.50 11.12 -29.76
CA ALA A 9 14.19 11.10 -28.46
C ALA A 9 13.19 11.10 -27.29
N PHE A 10 12.14 11.92 -27.34
CA PHE A 10 11.09 11.92 -26.31
C PHE A 10 10.32 10.60 -26.24
N ILE A 11 9.92 10.01 -27.38
CA ILE A 11 9.22 8.72 -27.39
C ILE A 11 10.08 7.59 -26.79
N THR A 12 11.38 7.56 -27.11
CA THR A 12 12.28 6.53 -26.57
C THR A 12 12.53 6.70 -25.06
N LEU A 13 12.66 7.94 -24.57
CA LEU A 13 12.81 8.23 -23.14
C LEU A 13 11.55 7.87 -22.35
N ASP A 14 10.37 8.21 -22.87
CA ASP A 14 9.08 7.86 -22.24
C ASP A 14 8.88 6.34 -22.16
N PHE A 15 9.26 5.60 -23.21
CA PHE A 15 9.18 4.15 -23.22
C PHE A 15 10.13 3.52 -22.20
N ILE A 16 11.38 3.99 -22.12
CA ILE A 16 12.38 3.52 -21.14
C ILE A 16 11.90 3.80 -19.71
N ASN A 17 11.34 4.98 -19.45
CA ASN A 17 10.82 5.34 -18.13
C ASN A 17 9.65 4.47 -17.72
N ARG A 18 8.67 4.24 -18.61
CA ARG A 18 7.54 3.33 -18.35
C ARG A 18 8.01 1.91 -18.05
N TYR A 19 8.96 1.40 -18.83
CA TYR A 19 9.53 0.07 -18.62
C TYR A 19 10.23 -0.05 -17.26
N ARG A 20 11.02 0.96 -16.88
CA ARG A 20 11.68 1.00 -15.56
C ARG A 20 10.66 1.02 -14.42
N SER A 21 9.67 1.89 -14.48
CA SER A 21 8.61 1.98 -13.47
C SER A 21 7.84 0.66 -13.34
N GLN A 22 7.50 0.02 -14.46
CA GLN A 22 6.82 -1.27 -14.44
C GLN A 22 7.70 -2.38 -13.84
N LYS A 23 8.99 -2.41 -14.18
CA LYS A 23 9.93 -3.39 -13.61
C LYS A 23 10.05 -3.23 -12.09
N VAL A 24 10.15 -1.98 -11.61
CA VAL A 24 10.18 -1.68 -10.17
C VAL A 24 8.88 -2.10 -9.50
N TYR A 25 7.73 -1.78 -10.10
CA TYR A 25 6.43 -2.20 -9.59
C TYR A 25 6.35 -3.71 -9.42
N ILE A 26 6.68 -4.48 -10.46
CA ILE A 26 6.63 -5.95 -10.44
C ILE A 26 7.57 -6.52 -9.38
N GLN A 27 8.78 -5.96 -9.26
CA GLN A 27 9.74 -6.40 -8.24
C GLN A 27 9.16 -6.20 -6.83
N TYR A 28 8.73 -4.99 -6.51
CA TYR A 28 8.18 -4.70 -5.18
C TYR A 28 6.89 -5.51 -4.92
N GLU A 29 6.04 -5.71 -5.93
CA GLU A 29 4.85 -6.55 -5.83
C GLU A 29 5.21 -8.00 -5.47
N GLN A 30 6.16 -8.61 -6.19
CA GLN A 30 6.61 -9.98 -5.95
C GLN A 30 7.21 -10.18 -4.56
N GLU A 31 8.09 -9.27 -4.14
CA GLU A 31 8.66 -9.28 -2.78
C GLU A 31 7.56 -9.22 -1.71
N THR A 32 6.57 -8.34 -1.92
CA THR A 32 5.45 -8.17 -0.98
C THR A 32 4.57 -9.42 -0.95
N LEU A 33 4.30 -10.06 -2.08
CA LEU A 33 3.52 -11.30 -2.14
C LEU A 33 4.23 -12.46 -1.41
N GLN A 34 5.55 -12.58 -1.57
CA GLN A 34 6.33 -13.58 -0.83
C GLN A 34 6.30 -13.33 0.68
N TYR A 35 6.47 -12.07 1.07
CA TYR A 35 6.35 -11.64 2.46
C TYR A 35 4.97 -11.92 3.06
N MET A 36 3.90 -11.61 2.31
CA MET A 36 2.53 -11.88 2.73
C MET A 36 2.29 -13.36 2.98
N LYS A 37 2.78 -14.23 2.10
CA LYS A 37 2.65 -15.69 2.24
C LYS A 37 3.36 -16.21 3.49
N LYS A 38 4.54 -15.67 3.82
CA LYS A 38 5.29 -16.04 5.02
C LYS A 38 4.58 -15.57 6.31
N ASN A 39 3.94 -14.41 6.27
CA ASN A 39 3.37 -13.73 7.43
C ASN A 39 1.83 -13.77 7.48
N GLU A 40 1.19 -14.67 6.73
CA GLU A 40 -0.26 -14.70 6.54
C GLU A 40 -1.07 -14.69 7.87
N PRO A 41 -0.74 -15.50 8.89
CA PRO A 41 -1.51 -15.50 10.14
C PRO A 41 -1.41 -14.16 10.88
N GLY A 42 -0.20 -13.60 10.96
CA GLY A 42 0.03 -12.32 11.63
C GLY A 42 -0.61 -11.14 10.89
N LEU A 43 -0.53 -11.12 9.56
CA LEU A 43 -1.20 -10.12 8.74
C LEU A 43 -2.72 -10.20 8.86
N SER A 44 -3.29 -11.41 8.88
CA SER A 44 -4.73 -11.61 9.09
C SER A 44 -5.18 -11.04 10.43
N GLN A 45 -4.42 -11.29 11.50
CA GLN A 45 -4.68 -10.73 12.82
C GLN A 45 -4.60 -9.20 12.80
N ILE A 46 -3.53 -8.64 12.24
CA ILE A 46 -3.33 -7.18 12.12
C ILE A 46 -4.51 -6.51 11.42
N PHE A 47 -4.94 -7.04 10.27
CA PHE A 47 -6.04 -6.43 9.51
C PHE A 47 -7.39 -6.57 10.21
N ALA A 48 -7.64 -7.68 10.91
CA ALA A 48 -8.84 -7.86 11.73
C ALA A 48 -8.86 -6.87 12.91
N ASP A 49 -7.72 -6.66 13.57
CA ASP A 49 -7.60 -5.70 14.67
C ASP A 49 -7.80 -4.26 14.18
N MET A 50 -7.23 -3.91 13.03
CA MET A 50 -7.42 -2.59 12.40
C MET A 50 -8.89 -2.33 12.03
N GLN A 51 -9.58 -3.32 11.45
CA GLN A 51 -11.01 -3.22 11.09
C GLN A 51 -11.89 -2.85 12.29
N ASN A 52 -11.51 -3.32 13.47
CA ASN A 52 -12.30 -3.19 14.70
C ASN A 52 -11.81 -2.10 15.65
N ALA A 53 -10.68 -1.46 15.36
CA ALA A 53 -10.04 -0.45 16.20
C ALA A 53 -11.03 0.62 16.66
N GLU A 54 -10.91 1.07 17.90
CA GLU A 54 -11.72 2.20 18.38
C GLU A 54 -11.10 3.50 17.89
N CYS A 55 -11.89 4.31 17.19
CA CYS A 55 -11.44 5.57 16.61
C CYS A 55 -12.25 6.74 17.16
N THR A 56 -11.56 7.85 17.41
CA THR A 56 -12.20 9.11 17.82
C THR A 56 -12.38 9.99 16.59
N SER A 57 -13.60 10.50 16.38
CA SER A 57 -13.95 11.28 15.18
C SER A 57 -13.28 12.66 15.12
N ILE A 58 -12.77 13.16 16.24
CA ILE A 58 -12.24 14.54 16.36
C ILE A 58 -10.87 14.68 15.68
N TYR A 59 -10.03 13.64 15.74
CA TYR A 59 -8.65 13.68 15.23
C TYR A 59 -8.35 12.61 14.19
N ASN A 60 -9.37 11.85 13.75
CA ASN A 60 -9.21 10.63 12.95
C ASN A 60 -8.24 9.59 13.57
N SER A 61 -7.80 9.78 14.82
CA SER A 61 -6.90 8.88 15.51
C SER A 61 -7.65 7.68 16.08
N CYS A 62 -7.03 6.52 15.98
CA CYS A 62 -7.53 5.27 16.53
C CYS A 62 -6.61 4.72 17.63
N SER A 63 -7.16 3.84 18.46
CA SER A 63 -6.40 3.03 19.42
C SER A 63 -5.27 2.30 18.71
N GLY A 64 -4.04 2.67 19.06
CA GLY A 64 -2.83 2.08 18.50
C GLY A 64 -2.54 0.69 19.09
N ILE A 65 -1.58 0.00 18.47
CA ILE A 65 -0.97 -1.23 18.96
C ILE A 65 0.52 -0.96 19.18
N LYS A 66 1.20 -1.66 20.11
CA LYS A 66 2.63 -1.41 20.28
C LYS A 66 3.40 -2.00 19.11
N GLN A 67 4.42 -1.29 18.60
CA GLN A 67 5.31 -1.81 17.55
C GLN A 67 5.84 -3.22 17.87
N LYS A 68 6.24 -3.49 19.12
CA LYS A 68 6.70 -4.83 19.53
C LYS A 68 5.65 -5.92 19.31
N GLU A 69 4.38 -5.62 19.53
CA GLU A 69 3.29 -6.58 19.31
C GLU A 69 3.09 -6.84 17.82
N ILE A 70 3.23 -5.81 16.97
CA ILE A 70 3.28 -5.98 15.50
C ILE A 70 4.44 -6.90 15.12
N MET A 71 5.66 -6.63 15.59
CA MET A 71 6.87 -7.42 15.23
C MET A 71 6.85 -8.85 15.78
N ASN A 72 5.98 -9.15 16.75
CA ASN A 72 5.76 -10.53 17.19
C ASN A 72 4.82 -11.30 16.24
N LEU A 73 4.00 -10.60 15.46
CA LEU A 73 3.05 -11.19 14.51
C LEU A 73 3.66 -11.38 13.13
N ILE A 74 4.53 -10.46 12.71
CA ILE A 74 5.13 -10.44 11.38
C ILE A 74 6.65 -10.23 11.47
N ALA A 75 7.39 -10.86 10.57
CA ALA A 75 8.84 -10.69 10.46
C ALA A 75 9.21 -9.32 9.86
N ASP A 76 10.37 -8.79 10.25
CA ASP A 76 11.00 -7.61 9.62
C ASP A 76 12.06 -8.08 8.61
N ASP A 77 11.61 -8.71 7.52
CA ASP A 77 12.49 -9.23 6.46
C ASP A 77 12.09 -8.76 5.05
N LEU A 78 11.13 -7.85 4.98
CA LEU A 78 10.77 -7.16 3.74
C LEU A 78 11.82 -6.08 3.45
N GLN A 79 12.28 -5.98 2.20
CA GLN A 79 13.18 -4.89 1.84
C GLN A 79 12.51 -3.53 2.09
N ASP A 80 13.25 -2.58 2.65
CA ASP A 80 12.74 -1.24 2.98
C ASP A 80 11.50 -1.29 3.89
N PHE A 81 11.43 -2.27 4.80
CA PHE A 81 10.25 -2.50 5.65
C PHE A 81 9.82 -1.24 6.40
N SER A 82 10.77 -0.44 6.90
CA SER A 82 10.52 0.86 7.57
C SER A 82 9.64 1.82 6.77
N SER A 83 9.56 1.65 5.45
CA SER A 83 8.75 2.42 4.51
C SER A 83 7.46 1.71 4.11
N THR A 84 6.85 0.99 5.06
CA THR A 84 5.62 0.21 4.86
C THR A 84 4.50 0.71 5.77
N VAL A 85 3.28 0.75 5.25
CA VAL A 85 2.05 0.95 6.02
C VAL A 85 1.00 -0.09 5.63
N PHE A 86 0.14 -0.42 6.58
CA PHE A 86 -1.00 -1.31 6.36
C PHE A 86 -2.25 -0.47 6.17
N VAL A 87 -3.13 -0.85 5.24
CA VAL A 87 -4.40 -0.15 5.00
C VAL A 87 -5.53 -1.15 4.88
N THR A 88 -6.69 -0.87 5.48
CA THR A 88 -7.90 -1.68 5.29
C THR A 88 -9.16 -0.82 5.44
N SER A 89 -10.34 -1.42 5.24
CA SER A 89 -11.60 -0.78 5.59
C SER A 89 -11.80 -0.87 7.11
N HIS A 90 -12.25 0.19 7.74
CA HIS A 90 -12.72 0.16 9.12
C HIS A 90 -14.22 -0.14 9.18
N LYS A 91 -14.72 -0.63 10.33
CA LYS A 91 -16.15 -0.97 10.52
C LYS A 91 -17.13 0.18 10.27
N ASN A 92 -16.68 1.44 10.34
CA ASN A 92 -17.49 2.61 9.99
C ASN A 92 -17.54 2.92 8.48
N GLY A 93 -16.92 2.09 7.63
CA GLY A 93 -16.89 2.24 6.18
C GLY A 93 -15.78 3.14 5.62
N LYS A 94 -15.04 3.86 6.48
CA LYS A 94 -13.84 4.62 6.07
C LYS A 94 -12.64 3.70 5.91
N LEU A 95 -11.58 4.18 5.25
CA LEU A 95 -10.28 3.50 5.30
C LEU A 95 -9.56 3.82 6.59
N ILE A 96 -8.79 2.86 7.10
CA ILE A 96 -7.86 3.02 8.22
C ILE A 96 -6.48 2.61 7.76
N LEU A 97 -5.48 3.40 8.14
CA LEU A 97 -4.07 3.06 7.95
C LEU A 97 -3.40 2.78 9.29
N MET A 98 -2.34 1.97 9.27
CA MET A 98 -1.47 1.71 10.40
C MET A 98 -0.01 1.80 9.96
N LYS A 99 0.76 2.63 10.66
CA LYS A 99 2.22 2.70 10.50
C LYS A 99 2.91 1.58 11.29
N LEU A 100 4.16 1.28 11.00
CA LEU A 100 4.94 0.30 11.76
C LEU A 100 5.17 0.69 13.23
N SER A 101 5.09 1.98 13.57
CA SER A 101 5.06 2.44 14.97
C SER A 101 3.83 1.94 15.73
N GLY A 102 2.79 1.52 15.00
CA GLY A 102 1.50 1.07 15.50
C GLY A 102 0.48 2.19 15.68
N GLU A 103 0.84 3.42 15.29
CA GLU A 103 -0.11 4.51 15.10
C GLU A 103 -1.15 4.14 14.03
N ARG A 104 -2.41 4.45 14.33
CA ARG A 104 -3.55 4.19 13.45
C ARG A 104 -4.36 5.46 13.23
N GLU A 105 -4.72 5.72 11.98
CA GLU A 105 -5.53 6.87 11.61
C GLU A 105 -6.55 6.52 10.51
N LEU A 106 -7.73 7.11 10.59
CA LEU A 106 -8.72 7.07 9.53
C LEU A 106 -8.27 7.98 8.39
N ILE A 107 -8.37 7.49 7.15
CA ILE A 107 -8.12 8.31 5.97
C ILE A 107 -9.41 9.07 5.65
N ASP A 108 -9.30 10.39 5.56
CA ASP A 108 -10.43 11.24 5.19
C ASP A 108 -10.86 11.01 3.74
N ASP A 109 -12.17 11.09 3.51
CA ASP A 109 -12.78 10.82 2.21
C ASP A 109 -12.40 11.87 1.15
N PHE A 110 -11.89 13.04 1.57
CA PHE A 110 -11.47 14.13 0.70
C PHE A 110 -10.09 13.94 0.06
N TYR A 111 -9.34 12.89 0.41
CA TYR A 111 -8.09 12.56 -0.27
C TYR A 111 -8.39 11.88 -1.61
N PRO A 112 -8.01 12.47 -2.77
CA PRO A 112 -8.25 11.87 -4.10
C PRO A 112 -7.67 10.47 -4.26
N SER A 113 -6.61 10.18 -3.51
CA SER A 113 -5.94 8.88 -3.46
C SER A 113 -6.73 7.77 -2.75
N GLY A 114 -7.76 8.12 -1.98
CA GLY A 114 -8.58 7.16 -1.24
C GLY A 114 -9.41 6.26 -2.15
N ASP A 115 -9.83 6.74 -3.34
CA ASP A 115 -10.74 5.99 -4.20
C ASP A 115 -10.08 4.78 -4.86
N GLY A 116 -8.82 4.91 -5.28
CA GLY A 116 -8.02 3.79 -5.78
C GLY A 116 -7.91 2.69 -4.72
N LEU A 117 -7.49 3.07 -3.51
CA LEU A 117 -7.38 2.14 -2.38
C LEU A 117 -8.72 1.49 -2.01
N ARG A 118 -9.81 2.27 -1.97
CA ARG A 118 -11.17 1.76 -1.74
C ARG A 118 -11.58 0.75 -2.81
N ASN A 119 -11.31 1.04 -4.08
CA ASN A 119 -11.65 0.13 -5.18
C ASN A 119 -10.81 -1.14 -5.13
N LEU A 120 -9.54 -1.05 -4.74
CA LEU A 120 -8.67 -2.21 -4.59
C LEU A 120 -9.11 -3.10 -3.41
N ILE A 121 -9.41 -2.51 -2.24
CA ILE A 121 -9.94 -3.24 -1.06
C ILE A 121 -11.30 -3.88 -1.34
N ARG A 122 -12.15 -3.21 -2.12
CA ARG A 122 -13.45 -3.79 -2.54
C ARG A 122 -13.31 -4.83 -3.66
N GLY A 123 -12.10 -5.08 -4.17
CA GLY A 123 -11.84 -6.01 -5.26
C GLY A 123 -12.40 -5.57 -6.61
N LYS A 124 -12.78 -4.30 -6.78
CA LYS A 124 -13.29 -3.74 -8.04
C LYS A 124 -12.18 -3.61 -9.09
N VAL A 125 -10.95 -3.35 -8.64
CA VAL A 125 -9.73 -3.38 -9.46
C VAL A 125 -8.77 -4.41 -8.88
N LYS A 126 -7.90 -4.97 -9.72
CA LYS A 126 -6.91 -5.98 -9.31
C LYS A 126 -5.62 -5.37 -8.78
N SER A 127 -5.27 -4.18 -9.27
CA SER A 127 -4.06 -3.45 -8.94
C SER A 127 -4.27 -1.95 -9.21
N LEU A 128 -3.42 -1.12 -8.61
CA LEU A 128 -3.30 0.31 -8.93
C LEU A 128 -2.16 0.52 -9.92
N THR A 129 -2.31 1.49 -10.82
CA THR A 129 -1.24 1.83 -11.76
C THR A 129 -0.13 2.60 -11.05
N TRP A 130 1.06 2.67 -11.67
CA TRP A 130 2.19 3.45 -11.14
C TRP A 130 1.87 4.94 -10.92
N ASP A 131 0.88 5.46 -11.66
CA ASP A 131 0.45 6.85 -11.60
C ASP A 131 -0.69 7.08 -10.61
N ASP A 132 -1.25 6.01 -10.03
CA ASP A 132 -2.26 6.04 -8.96
C ASP A 132 -1.58 6.00 -7.57
N TYR A 133 -0.70 6.96 -7.32
CA TYR A 133 0.07 7.06 -6.07
C TYR A 133 -0.71 7.79 -4.99
N THR A 134 -0.61 7.34 -3.73
CA THR A 134 -1.57 7.74 -2.70
C THR A 134 -1.13 8.92 -1.84
N HIS A 135 0.16 9.27 -1.92
CA HIS A 135 0.81 10.32 -1.12
C HIS A 135 0.74 10.09 0.40
N ILE A 136 0.46 8.85 0.83
CA ILE A 136 0.44 8.47 2.26
C ILE A 136 1.87 8.37 2.81
N LEU A 137 2.79 7.92 1.97
CA LEU A 137 4.21 7.78 2.17
C LEU A 137 4.97 8.77 1.27
N PRO A 138 6.19 9.17 1.67
CA PRO A 138 7.02 10.02 0.83
C PRO A 138 7.46 9.27 -0.43
N GLY A 139 7.09 9.78 -1.60
CA GLY A 139 7.54 9.27 -2.91
C GLY A 139 6.49 8.45 -3.65
N LYS A 140 6.95 7.63 -4.61
CA LYS A 140 6.09 6.68 -5.32
C LYS A 140 5.83 5.48 -4.44
N GLU A 141 4.63 4.92 -4.55
CA GLU A 141 4.18 3.82 -3.71
C GLU A 141 3.64 2.70 -4.58
N ILE A 142 3.68 1.49 -4.03
CA ILE A 142 2.90 0.39 -4.53
C ILE A 142 1.91 -0.08 -3.46
N ALA A 143 0.71 -0.46 -3.87
CA ALA A 143 -0.31 -1.03 -3.00
C ALA A 143 -0.59 -2.46 -3.43
N VAL A 144 -0.24 -3.42 -2.59
CA VAL A 144 -0.43 -4.86 -2.88
C VAL A 144 -1.59 -5.38 -2.03
N PRO A 145 -2.61 -6.02 -2.62
CA PRO A 145 -3.73 -6.55 -1.87
C PRO A 145 -3.37 -7.86 -1.16
N PHE A 146 -3.59 -7.89 0.16
CA PHE A 146 -3.59 -9.11 0.95
C PHE A 146 -4.99 -9.74 0.90
N LYS A 147 -5.07 -10.98 0.44
CA LYS A 147 -6.32 -11.70 0.25
C LYS A 147 -6.42 -12.91 1.16
N ASP A 148 -7.64 -13.24 1.58
CA ASP A 148 -7.92 -14.50 2.24
C ASP A 148 -8.00 -15.68 1.24
N GLY A 149 -8.15 -16.89 1.77
CA GLY A 149 -8.35 -18.10 0.95
C GLY A 149 -9.61 -18.09 0.08
N GLY A 150 -10.54 -17.17 0.31
CA GLY A 150 -11.72 -16.91 -0.52
C GLY A 150 -11.51 -15.84 -1.59
N ASN A 151 -10.26 -15.38 -1.80
CA ASN A 151 -9.88 -14.32 -2.74
C ASN A 151 -10.49 -12.94 -2.43
N GLN A 152 -11.00 -12.73 -1.20
CA GLN A 152 -11.43 -11.42 -0.73
C GLN A 152 -10.24 -10.63 -0.18
N VAL A 153 -10.14 -9.36 -0.53
CA VAL A 153 -9.09 -8.47 -0.02
C VAL A 153 -9.39 -8.11 1.44
N LYS A 154 -8.51 -8.51 2.36
CA LYS A 154 -8.62 -8.17 3.79
C LYS A 154 -7.90 -6.88 4.16
N GLY A 155 -6.92 -6.49 3.35
CA GLY A 155 -6.18 -5.25 3.51
C GLY A 155 -5.14 -5.10 2.41
N LEU A 156 -4.38 -4.02 2.49
CA LEU A 156 -3.33 -3.67 1.56
C LEU A 156 -2.04 -3.45 2.34
N ILE A 157 -0.92 -3.88 1.75
CA ILE A 157 0.40 -3.43 2.16
C ILE A 157 0.82 -2.34 1.17
N LEU A 158 0.98 -1.12 1.69
CA LEU A 158 1.51 0.01 0.93
C LEU A 158 3.00 0.15 1.24
N ARG A 159 3.83 0.20 0.20
CA ARG A 159 5.28 0.37 0.33
C ARG A 159 5.72 1.57 -0.46
N ALA A 160 6.54 2.43 0.14
CA ALA A 160 7.25 3.45 -0.62
C ALA A 160 8.36 2.78 -1.43
N VAL A 161 8.50 3.19 -2.69
CA VAL A 161 9.63 2.84 -3.52
C VAL A 161 10.78 3.77 -3.14
N VAL A 162 11.74 3.23 -2.39
CA VAL A 162 12.95 3.95 -2.04
C VAL A 162 13.92 3.82 -3.21
N GLY A 163 14.29 4.96 -3.81
CA GLY A 163 15.24 4.99 -4.92
C GLY A 163 16.56 4.34 -4.52
N LYS A 164 17.12 3.49 -5.39
CA LYS A 164 18.53 3.11 -5.35
C LYS A 164 19.35 4.14 -6.11
#